data_AF-A0A6P2HIN6-F1
#
_entry.id   AF-A0A6P2HIN6-F1
#
_cell.length_a   1.000
_cell.length_b   1.000
_cell.length_c   1.000
_cell.angle_alpha   90.00
_cell.angle_beta   90.00
_cell.angle_gamma   90.00
#
_symmetry.space_group_name_H-M   'P 1'
#
loop_
_entity.id
_entity.type
_entity.pdbx_description
1 polymer ?
#
loop_
_entity_poly.entity_id
_entity_poly.type
_entity_poly.pdbx_seq_one_letter_code
_entity_poly.pdbx_strand_id
1 'polypeptide(L)' 'MTCEKCRSFGGTRSNYEYLGINISRHAELYQCKHCGQFLEIVAEARAPYFLTLEQAKEHFPDARKAIDDIR' A
#
# COMPACT_ATOMS: atom_id res chain seq x y z
N MET A 1 -7.35 7.22 -4.52
CA MET A 1 -6.13 8.01 -4.22
C MET A 1 -5.23 8.04 -5.45
N THR A 2 -4.59 9.19 -5.68
CA THR A 2 -3.56 9.35 -6.72
C THR A 2 -2.24 8.78 -6.21
N CYS A 3 -1.53 8.03 -7.04
CA CYS A 3 -0.16 7.63 -6.71
C CYS A 3 0.78 8.81 -6.98
N GLU A 4 1.48 9.31 -5.96
CA GLU A 4 2.38 10.46 -6.09
C GLU A 4 3.54 10.21 -7.07
N LYS A 5 3.96 8.94 -7.20
CA LYS A 5 5.02 8.54 -8.11
C LYS A 5 4.54 8.51 -9.57
N CYS A 6 3.34 8.00 -9.81
CA CYS A 6 2.79 7.95 -11.17
C CYS A 6 2.21 9.29 -11.61
N ARG A 7 1.68 10.10 -10.66
CA ARG A 7 0.85 11.30 -10.88
C ARG A 7 -0.28 11.14 -11.92
N SER A 8 -0.52 9.91 -12.36
CA SER A 8 -1.44 9.58 -13.43
C SER A 8 -2.80 9.29 -12.82
N PHE A 9 -3.83 10.01 -13.25
CA PHE A 9 -5.22 9.76 -12.90
C PHE A 9 -5.92 9.23 -14.15
N GLY A 10 -5.81 7.92 -14.39
CA GLY A 10 -6.34 7.29 -15.61
C GLY A 10 -7.86 7.08 -15.60
N GLY A 11 -8.57 7.37 -14.51
CA GLY A 11 -10.02 7.17 -14.42
C GLY A 11 -10.61 7.50 -13.05
N THR A 12 -11.89 7.15 -12.85
CA THR A 12 -12.64 7.39 -11.60
C THR A 12 -12.28 6.44 -10.45
N ARG A 13 -11.39 5.48 -10.67
CA ARG A 13 -11.01 4.45 -9.70
C ARG A 13 -9.65 4.75 -9.08
N SER A 14 -9.45 4.33 -7.84
CA SER A 14 -8.15 4.42 -7.17
C SER A 14 -7.08 3.62 -7.93
N ASN A 15 -5.88 4.19 -8.07
CA ASN A 15 -4.71 3.49 -8.63
C ASN A 15 -4.12 2.47 -7.65
N TYR A 16 -4.64 2.43 -6.43
CA TYR A 16 -4.18 1.53 -5.40
C TYR A 16 -5.10 0.32 -5.27
N GLU A 17 -4.53 -0.85 -5.10
CA GLU A 17 -5.20 -2.06 -4.63
C GLU A 17 -4.89 -2.30 -3.16
N TYR A 18 -5.84 -2.89 -2.44
CA TYR A 18 -5.69 -3.27 -1.05
C TYR A 18 -4.98 -4.62 -0.97
N LEU A 19 -3.98 -4.74 -0.09
CA LEU A 19 -3.23 -5.98 0.13
C LEU A 19 -3.45 -6.58 1.51
N GLY A 20 -3.80 -5.78 2.52
CA GLY A 20 -4.00 -6.31 3.86
C GLY A 20 -4.09 -5.23 4.93
N ILE A 21 -4.29 -5.68 6.16
CA ILE A 21 -4.37 -4.85 7.37
C ILE A 21 -3.41 -5.41 8.42
N ASN A 22 -2.78 -4.53 9.19
CA ASN A 22 -2.11 -4.87 10.43
C ASN A 22 -2.91 -4.26 11.58
N ILE A 23 -3.56 -5.13 12.35
CA ILE A 23 -4.41 -4.71 13.46
C ILE A 23 -3.57 -4.06 14.57
N SER A 24 -2.42 -4.62 14.93
CA SER A 24 -1.55 -4.05 15.97
C SER A 24 -1.04 -2.64 15.65
N ARG A 25 -0.92 -2.32 14.35
CA ARG A 25 -0.51 -0.99 13.88
C ARG A 25 -1.69 -0.07 13.57
N HIS A 26 -2.93 -0.56 13.64
CA HIS A 26 -4.12 0.11 13.12
C HIS A 26 -3.90 0.67 11.70
N ALA A 27 -3.31 -0.17 10.84
CA ALA A 27 -2.82 0.26 9.55
C ALA A 27 -3.29 -0.66 8.42
N GLU A 28 -3.52 -0.09 7.25
CA GLU A 28 -3.87 -0.80 6.02
C GLU A 28 -2.75 -0.65 4.99
N LEU A 29 -2.48 -1.73 4.24
CA LEU A 29 -1.50 -1.78 3.17
C LEU A 29 -2.20 -1.74 1.82
N TYR A 30 -1.68 -0.87 0.97
CA TYR A 30 -2.08 -0.74 -0.42
C TYR A 30 -0.86 -0.78 -1.36
N GLN A 31 -1.08 -1.15 -2.61
CA GLN A 31 -0.07 -1.09 -3.66
C GLN A 31 -0.60 -0.39 -4.90
N CYS A 32 0.23 0.44 -5.52
CA CYS A 32 -0.09 1.04 -6.81
C CYS A 32 -0.06 0.00 -7.93
N LYS A 33 -1.19 -0.18 -8.61
CA LYS A 33 -1.38 -1.11 -9.75
C LYS A 33 -0.48 -0.80 -10.96
N HIS A 34 0.06 0.42 -11.04
CA HIS A 34 0.86 0.88 -12.18
C HIS A 34 2.37 0.80 -11.95
N CYS A 35 2.85 1.13 -10.75
CA CYS A 35 4.29 1.22 -10.47
C CYS A 35 4.75 0.35 -9.30
N GLY A 36 3.84 -0.40 -8.67
CA GLY A 36 4.15 -1.29 -7.55
C GLY A 36 4.47 -0.58 -6.23
N GLN A 37 4.32 0.75 -6.15
CA GLN A 37 4.61 1.50 -4.91
C GLN A 37 3.68 1.07 -3.78
N PHE A 38 4.25 0.68 -2.65
CA PHE A 38 3.51 0.36 -1.43
C PHE A 38 3.17 1.63 -0.63
N LEU A 39 1.99 1.61 -0.04
CA LEU A 39 1.40 2.69 0.73
C LEU A 39 0.78 2.11 2.00
N GLU A 40 1.21 2.58 3.16
CA GLU A 40 0.63 2.29 4.46
C GLU A 40 -0.26 3.46 4.90
N ILE A 41 -1.50 3.17 5.29
CA ILE A 41 -2.44 4.15 5.83
C ILE A 41 -2.72 3.76 7.27
N VAL A 42 -2.21 4.56 8.21
CA VAL A 42 -2.46 4.38 9.64
C VAL A 42 -3.65 5.25 10.04
N ALA A 43 -4.63 4.69 10.75
CA ALA A 43 -5.87 5.39 11.11
C ALA A 43 -5.62 6.72 11.86
N GLU A 44 -4.57 6.77 12.67
CA GLU A 44 -4.21 7.91 13.51
C GLU A 44 -3.26 8.90 12.80
N ALA A 45 -2.75 8.55 11.62
CA ALA A 45 -1.82 9.38 10.88
C ALA A 45 -2.53 10.44 10.02
N ARG A 46 -1.94 11.64 9.97
CA ARG A 46 -2.44 12.74 9.14
C ARG A 46 -2.12 12.56 7.65
N ALA A 47 -1.20 11.67 7.31
CA ALA A 47 -0.76 11.40 5.95
C ALA A 47 -0.37 9.93 5.81
N PRO A 48 -0.46 9.37 4.59
CA PRO A 48 -0.03 8.00 4.35
C PRO A 48 1.50 7.90 4.25
N TYR A 49 2.04 6.71 4.52
CA TYR A 49 3.46 6.41 4.47
C TYR A 49 3.81 5.58 3.23
N PHE A 50 4.85 5.96 2.51
CA PHE A 50 5.37 5.14 1.41
C PHE A 50 6.37 4.13 1.95
N LEU A 51 6.15 2.86 1.63
CA LEU A 51 7.00 1.76 2.10
C LEU A 51 7.85 1.20 0.97
N THR A 52 9.05 0.74 1.33
CA THR A 52 9.81 -0.23 0.52
C THR A 52 9.18 -1.62 0.62
N LEU A 53 9.60 -2.54 -0.25
CA LEU A 53 9.14 -3.94 -0.20
C LEU A 53 9.44 -4.59 1.16
N GLU A 54 10.65 -4.39 1.69
CA GLU A 54 11.06 -4.96 2.98
C GLU A 54 10.23 -4.39 4.14
N GLN A 55 10.00 -3.07 4.14
CA GLN A 55 9.13 -2.43 5.15
C GLN A 55 7.68 -2.92 5.04
N ALA A 56 7.15 -3.10 3.83
CA ALA A 56 5.80 -3.65 3.65
C ALA A 56 5.70 -5.08 4.23
N LYS A 57 6.73 -5.92 4.02
CA LYS A 57 6.79 -7.29 4.57
C LYS A 57 6.96 -7.32 6.08
N GLU A 58 7.70 -6.36 6.64
CA GLU A 58 7.89 -6.21 8.08
C GLU A 58 6.62 -5.68 8.77
N HIS A 59 6.03 -4.62 8.22
CA HIS A 59 4.84 -3.98 8.78
C HIS A 59 3.58 -4.83 8.56
N PHE A 60 3.50 -5.66 7.52
CA PHE A 60 2.33 -6.46 7.19
C PHE A 60 2.69 -7.93 6.97
N PRO A 61 3.06 -8.67 8.04
CA PRO A 61 3.46 -10.07 7.93
C PRO A 61 2.33 -10.95 7.38
N ASP A 62 1.07 -10.64 7.70
CA ASP A 62 -0.10 -11.39 7.21
C ASP A 62 -0.37 -11.15 5.72
N ALA A 63 0.04 -10.01 5.19
CA ALA A 63 -0.06 -9.68 3.77
C ALA A 63 1.13 -10.20 2.94
N ARG A 64 2.11 -10.88 3.56
CA ARG A 64 3.37 -11.25 2.91
C ARG A 64 3.18 -12.14 1.68
N LYS A 65 2.23 -13.08 1.75
CA LYS A 65 1.87 -13.90 0.59
C LYS A 65 1.33 -13.05 -0.56
N ALA A 66 0.41 -12.12 -0.27
CA ALA A 66 -0.13 -11.22 -1.27
C ALA A 66 0.96 -10.32 -1.86
N ILE A 67 1.92 -9.87 -1.06
CA ILE A 67 3.08 -9.08 -1.52
C ILE A 67 3.98 -9.90 -2.46
N ASP A 68 4.24 -11.16 -2.14
CA ASP A 68 5.12 -12.04 -2.93
C ASP A 68 4.48 -12.51 -4.25
N ASP A 69 3.14 -12.61 -4.30
CA ASP A 69 2.37 -13.02 -5.49
C ASP A 69 2.33 -11.94 -6.60
N ILE A 70 2.87 -10.73 -6.36
CA ILE A 70 2.85 -9.60 -7.31
C ILE A 70 3.99 -9.68 -8.37
N ARG A 71 4.57 -10.86 -8.60
CA ARG A 71 5.68 -11.07 -9.56
C ARG A 71 5.23 -11.32 -10.99
#